data_AF-A0A661B031-F1
#
_entry.id   AF-A0A661B031-F1
#
_cell.length_a   1.000
_cell.length_b   1.000
_cell.length_c   1.000
_cell.angle_alpha   90.00
_cell.angle_beta   90.00
_cell.angle_gamma   90.00
#
_symmetry.space_group_name_H-M   'P 1'
#
loop_
_entity.id
_entity.type
_entity.pdbx_description
1 polymer ?
#
loop_
_entity_poly.entity_id
_entity_poly.type
_entity_poly.pdbx_seq_one_letter_code
_entity_poly.pdbx_strand_id
1 'polypeptide(L)'
;MKKMNIKFTVLVLFSLVSADVFTILSDDLTVEFESDWGGAIYSIIYEPTGENLVDHHDVGRLLQVAYYDGRDPWVWDPVEGGGSCDSGSQTIDWYYFEGANGDPTGGVYVKTLPRDWKTCAFLPDTIEKWVEFVDDTILKIVYLAQNTEYDTFFHFASQEVPCHYGLPNFKYYVLYGGFS
;
A
#
# COMPACT_ATOMS: atom_id res chain seq x y z
N MET A 1 -2.56 52.41 6.21
CA MET A 1 -2.67 50.94 6.09
C MET A 1 -1.33 50.31 6.46
N LYS A 2 -1.25 49.59 7.58
CA LYS A 2 -0.04 48.86 8.00
C LYS A 2 0.00 47.53 7.25
N LYS A 3 1.06 47.29 6.47
CA LYS A 3 1.31 45.99 5.82
C LYS A 3 1.82 45.02 6.87
N MET A 4 1.12 43.90 7.04
CA MET A 4 1.55 42.79 7.89
C MET A 4 2.43 41.87 7.03
N ASN A 5 3.71 41.79 7.36
CA ASN A 5 4.62 40.83 6.74
C ASN A 5 4.50 39.51 7.51
N ILE A 6 3.87 38.50 6.90
CA ILE A 6 3.90 37.13 7.41
C ILE A 6 5.15 36.47 6.83
N LYS A 7 6.04 35.99 7.70
CA LYS A 7 7.18 35.16 7.32
C LYS A 7 6.80 33.71 7.59
N PHE A 8 6.71 32.88 6.56
CA PHE A 8 6.67 31.43 6.73
C PHE A 8 8.11 30.90 6.71
N THR A 9 8.40 29.98 7.61
CA THR A 9 9.64 29.19 7.59
C THR A 9 9.25 27.83 7.07
N VAL A 10 9.72 27.47 5.87
CA VAL A 10 9.60 26.11 5.35
C VAL A 10 10.82 25.36 5.85
N LEU A 11 10.61 24.41 6.76
CA LEU A 11 11.63 23.49 7.20
C LEU A 11 11.54 22.25 6.31
N VAL A 12 12.47 22.11 5.35
CA VAL A 12 12.62 20.86 4.59
C VAL A 12 13.72 20.05 5.26
N LEU A 13 13.33 18.99 5.96
CA LEU A 13 14.26 18.00 6.52
C LEU A 13 14.45 16.90 5.47
N PHE A 14 15.66 16.74 4.96
CA PHE A 14 16.05 15.53 4.24
C PHE A 14 16.70 14.57 5.22
N SER A 15 16.06 13.42 5.42
CA SER A 15 16.63 12.26 6.09
C SER A 15 17.23 11.35 5.02
N LEU A 16 18.54 11.09 5.10
CA LEU A 16 19.20 10.01 4.37
C LEU A 16 19.09 8.76 5.25
N VAL A 17 18.06 7.94 5.00
CA VAL A 17 18.00 6.57 5.50
C VAL A 17 17.64 5.67 4.33
N SER A 18 18.39 4.57 4.21
CA SER A 18 18.29 3.53 3.21
C SER A 18 16.97 2.75 3.34
N ALA A 19 15.95 3.27 2.66
CA ALA A 19 14.72 2.66 2.14
C ALA A 19 13.92 3.85 1.59
N ASP A 20 13.55 3.86 0.31
CA ASP A 20 12.84 5.01 -0.28
C ASP A 20 11.35 4.97 0.15
N VAL A 21 11.11 5.22 1.44
CA VAL A 21 9.78 5.27 2.01
C VAL A 21 9.10 6.59 1.62
N PHE A 22 7.86 6.50 1.14
CA PHE A 22 6.96 7.65 1.00
C PHE A 22 5.80 7.55 1.98
N THR A 23 5.16 8.68 2.28
CA THR A 23 4.28 8.79 3.45
C THR A 23 3.10 9.72 3.20
N ILE A 24 1.92 9.35 3.69
CA ILE A 24 0.78 10.27 3.90
C ILE A 24 0.44 10.35 5.38
N LEU A 25 -0.09 11.49 5.81
CA LEU A 25 -0.34 11.82 7.21
C LEU A 25 -1.76 12.38 7.39
N SER A 26 -2.38 12.07 8.52
CA SER A 26 -3.53 12.76 9.10
C SER A 26 -3.22 13.17 10.53
N ASP A 27 -4.18 13.72 11.27
CA ASP A 27 -3.98 14.03 12.69
C ASP A 27 -3.82 12.76 13.56
N ASP A 28 -4.40 11.63 13.15
CA ASP A 28 -4.43 10.39 13.92
C ASP A 28 -3.63 9.22 13.31
N LEU A 29 -3.24 9.31 12.03
CA LEU A 29 -2.57 8.23 11.30
C LEU A 29 -1.38 8.71 10.47
N THR A 30 -0.28 7.96 10.54
CA THR A 30 0.83 8.01 9.58
C THR A 30 0.85 6.73 8.76
N VAL A 31 0.87 6.83 7.44
CA VAL A 31 0.93 5.65 6.55
C VAL A 31 2.20 5.69 5.73
N GLU A 32 3.01 4.65 5.85
CA GLU A 32 4.29 4.52 5.18
C GLU A 32 4.24 3.41 4.13
N PHE A 33 4.88 3.69 2.99
CA PHE A 33 4.94 2.79 1.85
C PHE A 33 6.39 2.49 1.50
N GLU A 34 6.71 1.21 1.29
CA GLU A 34 8.08 0.79 0.96
C GLU A 34 8.27 0.72 -0.56
N SER A 35 8.96 1.70 -1.17
CA SER A 35 9.10 1.75 -2.63
C SER A 35 9.93 0.59 -3.20
N ASP A 36 10.83 0.02 -2.40
CA ASP A 36 11.61 -1.15 -2.85
C ASP A 36 10.75 -2.42 -2.88
N TRP A 37 9.59 -2.41 -2.21
CA TRP A 37 8.66 -3.53 -2.07
C TRP A 37 7.32 -3.18 -2.72
N GLY A 38 7.39 -2.76 -3.98
CA GLY A 38 6.23 -2.43 -4.82
C GLY A 38 5.35 -1.32 -4.26
N GLY A 39 5.90 -0.48 -3.38
CA GLY A 39 5.17 0.57 -2.70
C GLY A 39 4.06 0.01 -1.82
N ALA A 40 4.13 -1.25 -1.38
CA ALA A 40 3.21 -1.86 -0.41
C ALA A 40 3.14 -1.04 0.89
N ILE A 41 2.00 -1.10 1.59
CA ILE A 41 1.88 -0.37 2.86
C ILE A 41 2.68 -1.15 3.91
N TYR A 42 3.77 -0.53 4.35
CA TYR A 42 4.74 -1.08 5.30
C TYR A 42 4.36 -0.78 6.75
N SER A 43 3.69 0.35 6.99
CA SER A 43 3.32 0.78 8.33
C SER A 43 2.05 1.62 8.28
N ILE A 44 1.20 1.45 9.29
CA ILE A 44 0.13 2.38 9.63
C ILE A 44 0.29 2.68 11.11
N ILE A 45 0.77 3.86 11.46
CA ILE A 45 1.02 4.26 12.84
C ILE A 45 -0.21 5.00 13.36
N TYR A 46 -0.77 4.53 14.47
CA TYR A 46 -1.83 5.25 15.19
C TYR A 46 -1.21 6.25 16.17
N GLU A 47 -1.15 7.52 15.76
CA GLU A 47 -0.43 8.61 16.43
C GLU A 47 -0.73 8.76 17.93
N PRO A 48 -1.99 8.62 18.41
CA PRO A 48 -2.29 8.74 19.83
C PRO A 48 -1.58 7.71 20.72
N THR A 49 -1.14 6.59 20.14
CA THR A 49 -0.47 5.49 20.86
C THR A 49 0.95 5.20 20.37
N GLY A 50 1.27 5.62 19.14
CA GLY A 50 2.51 5.24 18.44
C GLY A 50 2.56 3.78 18.00
N GLU A 51 1.45 3.04 18.05
CA GLU A 51 1.40 1.64 17.63
C GLU A 51 1.36 1.52 16.09
N ASN A 52 2.19 0.63 15.53
CA ASN A 52 2.05 0.20 14.14
C ASN A 52 0.96 -0.88 14.03
N LEU A 53 0.03 -0.69 13.09
CA LEU A 53 -1.10 -1.55 12.81
C LEU A 53 -0.83 -2.59 11.70
N VAL A 54 0.38 -2.64 11.15
CA VAL A 54 0.81 -3.59 10.12
C VAL A 54 1.93 -4.49 10.63
N ASP A 55 1.83 -5.80 10.38
CA ASP A 55 2.95 -6.73 10.56
C ASP A 55 3.93 -6.59 9.39
N HIS A 56 5.10 -6.04 9.63
CA HIS A 56 6.13 -5.84 8.60
C HIS A 56 7.36 -6.73 8.78
N HIS A 57 7.22 -7.89 9.41
CA HIS A 57 8.35 -8.79 9.65
C HIS A 57 9.04 -9.25 8.35
N ASP A 58 8.30 -9.39 7.24
CA ASP A 58 8.83 -9.69 5.91
C ASP A 58 7.91 -9.15 4.80
N VAL A 59 8.37 -9.23 3.54
CA VAL A 59 7.64 -8.77 2.35
C VAL A 59 6.26 -9.40 2.18
N GLY A 60 6.03 -10.58 2.74
CA GLY A 60 4.75 -11.29 2.67
C GLY A 60 3.72 -10.79 3.67
N ARG A 61 4.13 -10.03 4.70
CA ARG A 61 3.22 -9.58 5.78
C ARG A 61 2.71 -8.15 5.65
N LEU A 62 3.29 -7.38 4.73
CA LEU A 62 2.85 -6.02 4.38
C LEU A 62 1.35 -5.98 4.05
N LEU A 63 0.71 -4.84 4.26
CA LEU A 63 -0.66 -4.62 3.82
C LEU A 63 -0.65 -4.40 2.30
N GLN A 64 -1.09 -5.43 1.57
CA GLN A 64 -0.82 -5.57 0.14
C GLN A 64 -1.90 -6.40 -0.56
N VAL A 65 -1.80 -6.56 -1.89
CA VAL A 65 -2.62 -7.52 -2.64
C VAL A 65 -1.81 -8.70 -3.16
N ALA A 66 -2.47 -9.86 -3.20
CA ALA A 66 -2.03 -11.03 -3.95
C ALA A 66 -3.21 -11.59 -4.75
N TYR A 67 -2.96 -11.97 -6.02
CA TYR A 67 -3.99 -12.50 -6.91
C TYR A 67 -3.71 -13.94 -7.30
N TYR A 68 -4.77 -14.71 -7.53
CA TYR A 68 -4.68 -16.13 -7.83
C TYR A 68 -5.53 -16.48 -9.06
N ASP A 69 -5.00 -17.31 -9.96
CA ASP A 69 -5.70 -17.76 -11.18
C ASP A 69 -6.65 -18.94 -10.94
N GLY A 70 -6.66 -19.52 -9.73
CA GLY A 70 -7.53 -20.62 -9.31
C GLY A 70 -7.30 -21.97 -9.98
N ARG A 71 -6.34 -22.10 -10.91
CA ARG A 71 -6.08 -23.36 -11.64
C ARG A 71 -5.10 -24.25 -10.88
N ASP A 72 -4.24 -23.62 -10.09
CA ASP A 72 -3.43 -24.19 -9.02
C ASP A 72 -2.95 -22.96 -8.22
N PRO A 73 -3.16 -22.87 -6.90
CA PRO A 73 -2.83 -21.67 -6.10
C PRO A 73 -1.33 -21.25 -6.14
N TRP A 74 -0.50 -21.91 -6.94
CA TRP A 74 0.96 -21.78 -6.94
C TRP A 74 1.59 -21.59 -8.32
N VAL A 75 0.80 -21.38 -9.38
CA VAL A 75 1.32 -21.24 -10.77
C VAL A 75 1.43 -19.78 -11.21
N TRP A 76 0.47 -18.95 -10.80
CA TRP A 76 0.47 -17.51 -11.02
C TRP A 76 -0.03 -16.82 -9.77
N ASP A 77 0.88 -16.15 -9.07
CA ASP A 77 0.63 -15.50 -7.78
C ASP A 77 1.33 -14.12 -7.75
N PRO A 78 0.85 -13.12 -8.52
CA PRO A 78 1.38 -11.77 -8.46
C PRO A 78 1.13 -11.15 -7.09
N VAL A 79 2.21 -10.82 -6.39
CA VAL A 79 2.21 -10.18 -5.07
C VAL A 79 2.76 -8.76 -5.17
N GLU A 80 2.04 -7.81 -4.58
CA GLU A 80 2.42 -6.39 -4.61
C GLU A 80 3.71 -6.11 -3.84
N GLY A 81 3.91 -6.69 -2.66
CA GLY A 81 5.06 -6.41 -1.80
C GLY A 81 6.33 -7.13 -2.22
N GLY A 82 6.23 -8.41 -2.61
CA GLY A 82 7.38 -9.19 -3.04
C GLY A 82 7.16 -10.70 -2.96
N GLY A 83 8.17 -11.44 -3.42
CA GLY A 83 8.15 -12.90 -3.45
C GLY A 83 8.78 -13.55 -2.21
N SER A 84 8.50 -14.84 -2.02
CA SER A 84 8.95 -15.69 -0.89
C SER A 84 10.47 -15.82 -0.72
N CYS A 85 11.27 -15.36 -1.67
CA CYS A 85 12.73 -15.32 -1.61
C CYS A 85 13.27 -13.99 -1.05
N ASP A 86 12.43 -13.21 -0.35
CA ASP A 86 12.79 -11.92 0.25
C ASP A 86 13.22 -10.88 -0.80
N SER A 87 12.51 -10.88 -1.94
CA SER A 87 12.73 -9.94 -3.02
C SER A 87 11.50 -9.08 -3.26
N GLY A 88 11.66 -7.76 -3.10
CA GLY A 88 10.60 -6.79 -3.34
C GLY A 88 10.14 -6.74 -4.80
N SER A 89 8.85 -6.56 -4.99
CA SER A 89 8.29 -6.16 -6.29
C SER A 89 8.75 -4.73 -6.63
N GLN A 90 8.69 -4.35 -7.91
CA GLN A 90 9.24 -3.06 -8.33
C GLN A 90 8.13 -2.00 -8.36
N THR A 91 8.31 -0.88 -7.67
CA THR A 91 7.53 0.33 -7.93
C THR A 91 7.95 0.92 -9.29
N ILE A 92 7.01 0.95 -10.23
CA ILE A 92 7.18 1.53 -11.56
C ILE A 92 7.02 3.05 -11.49
N ASP A 93 5.99 3.52 -10.78
CA ASP A 93 5.62 4.93 -10.67
C ASP A 93 4.86 5.17 -9.36
N TRP A 94 4.94 6.39 -8.84
CA TRP A 94 4.12 6.82 -7.72
C TRP A 94 4.05 8.36 -7.67
N TYR A 95 2.94 8.89 -7.17
CA TYR A 95 2.78 10.32 -6.97
C TYR A 95 1.71 10.63 -5.92
N TYR A 96 1.88 11.77 -5.25
CA TYR A 96 0.83 12.36 -4.41
C TYR A 96 -0.28 12.96 -5.26
N PHE A 97 -1.53 12.82 -4.81
CA PHE A 97 -2.68 13.48 -5.42
C PHE A 97 -3.56 14.14 -4.34
N GLU A 98 -4.39 15.09 -4.77
CA GLU A 98 -5.35 15.75 -3.86
C GLU A 98 -6.48 14.76 -3.50
N GLY A 99 -6.67 14.49 -2.21
CA GLY A 99 -7.68 13.54 -1.73
C GLY A 99 -9.11 14.04 -1.93
N ALA A 100 -10.10 13.17 -1.66
CA ALA A 100 -11.53 13.37 -1.92
C ALA A 100 -12.19 14.69 -1.40
N ASN A 101 -11.48 15.52 -0.63
CA ASN A 101 -11.95 16.80 -0.09
C ASN A 101 -11.08 18.02 -0.44
N GLY A 102 -10.14 17.91 -1.40
CA GLY A 102 -9.22 19.00 -1.76
C GLY A 102 -8.09 19.20 -0.73
N ASP A 103 -7.79 18.16 0.05
CA ASP A 103 -6.64 18.14 0.94
C ASP A 103 -5.35 17.95 0.12
N PRO A 104 -4.37 18.87 0.19
CA PRO A 104 -3.12 18.81 -0.58
C PRO A 104 -2.19 17.65 -0.18
N THR A 105 -2.47 16.95 0.92
CA THR A 105 -1.79 15.72 1.36
C THR A 105 -2.65 14.46 1.18
N GLY A 106 -3.76 14.58 0.44
CA GLY A 106 -4.90 13.68 0.58
C GLY A 106 -4.80 12.27 -0.02
N GLY A 107 -3.76 11.92 -0.79
CA GLY A 107 -3.56 10.54 -1.21
C GLY A 107 -2.30 10.25 -2.01
N VAL A 108 -2.02 8.96 -2.19
CA VAL A 108 -0.91 8.44 -3.00
C VAL A 108 -1.40 7.41 -4.00
N TYR A 109 -0.95 7.58 -5.23
CA TYR A 109 -1.01 6.56 -6.27
C TYR A 109 0.31 5.79 -6.31
N VAL A 110 0.23 4.46 -6.51
CA VAL A 110 1.39 3.60 -6.75
C VAL A 110 1.08 2.66 -7.92
N LYS A 111 2.06 2.48 -8.81
CA LYS A 111 2.07 1.45 -9.85
C LYS A 111 3.21 0.48 -9.64
N THR A 112 2.91 -0.80 -9.72
CA THR A 112 3.81 -1.89 -9.32
C THR A 112 3.93 -2.92 -10.42
N LEU A 113 5.16 -3.34 -10.70
CA LEU A 113 5.48 -4.56 -11.44
C LEU A 113 5.61 -5.70 -10.40
N PRO A 114 4.59 -6.55 -10.26
CA PRO A 114 4.59 -7.57 -9.21
C PRO A 114 5.58 -8.69 -9.53
N ARG A 115 6.01 -9.38 -8.48
CA ARG A 115 6.64 -10.69 -8.59
C ARG A 115 5.63 -11.79 -8.38
N ASP A 116 5.88 -12.91 -9.02
CA ASP A 116 5.27 -14.17 -8.62
C ASP A 116 5.80 -14.60 -7.24
N TRP A 117 4.92 -14.94 -6.30
CA TRP A 117 5.28 -15.29 -4.93
C TRP A 117 6.35 -16.38 -4.84
N LYS A 118 6.22 -17.43 -5.65
CA LYS A 118 7.03 -18.65 -5.51
C LYS A 118 8.32 -18.59 -6.31
N THR A 119 8.21 -18.20 -7.58
CA THR A 119 9.37 -18.13 -8.48
C THR A 119 10.18 -16.86 -8.28
N CYS A 120 9.58 -15.85 -7.63
CA CYS A 120 10.12 -14.50 -7.48
C CYS A 120 10.45 -13.80 -8.81
N ALA A 121 10.02 -14.33 -9.94
CA ALA A 121 10.20 -13.67 -11.22
C ALA A 121 9.24 -12.48 -11.31
N PHE A 122 9.66 -11.40 -11.96
CA PHE A 122 8.72 -10.36 -12.35
C PHE A 122 7.70 -10.92 -13.33
N LEU A 123 6.44 -10.58 -13.11
CA LEU A 123 5.35 -10.92 -14.01
C LEU A 123 5.07 -9.75 -14.96
N PRO A 124 4.60 -9.99 -16.20
CA PRO A 124 4.25 -8.95 -17.16
C PRO A 124 2.89 -8.29 -16.83
N ASP A 125 2.65 -8.06 -15.55
CA ASP A 125 1.40 -7.58 -14.97
C ASP A 125 1.63 -6.20 -14.35
N THR A 126 0.54 -5.49 -14.06
CA THR A 126 0.65 -4.28 -13.23
C THR A 126 -0.41 -4.27 -12.16
N ILE A 127 0.00 -3.89 -10.96
CA ILE A 127 -0.88 -3.60 -9.85
C ILE A 127 -0.83 -2.09 -9.64
N GLU A 128 -1.97 -1.44 -9.70
CA GLU A 128 -2.11 -0.02 -9.39
C GLU A 128 -2.94 0.11 -8.12
N LYS A 129 -2.56 1.04 -7.25
CA LYS A 129 -3.37 1.39 -6.09
C LYS A 129 -3.47 2.89 -5.87
N TRP A 130 -4.61 3.29 -5.30
CA TRP A 130 -4.85 4.62 -4.77
C TRP A 130 -5.17 4.49 -3.29
N VAL A 131 -4.42 5.21 -2.47
CA VAL A 131 -4.62 5.26 -1.02
C VAL A 131 -4.90 6.70 -0.62
N GLU A 132 -6.03 6.92 0.04
CA GLU A 132 -6.44 8.24 0.51
C GLU A 132 -7.10 8.16 1.89
N PHE A 133 -7.02 9.26 2.64
CA PHE A 133 -7.79 9.42 3.86
C PHE A 133 -9.24 9.80 3.52
N VAL A 134 -10.19 9.11 4.12
CA VAL A 134 -11.61 9.52 4.14
C VAL A 134 -11.85 10.49 5.30
N ASP A 135 -11.19 10.23 6.44
CA ASP A 135 -11.04 11.10 7.60
C ASP A 135 -9.72 10.76 8.32
N ASP A 136 -9.49 11.35 9.50
CA ASP A 136 -8.23 11.17 10.24
C ASP A 136 -7.94 9.71 10.64
N THR A 137 -8.94 8.84 10.66
CA THR A 137 -8.86 7.44 11.13
C THR A 137 -9.19 6.39 10.07
N ILE A 138 -9.71 6.79 8.91
CA ILE A 138 -10.18 5.88 7.87
C ILE A 138 -9.34 6.03 6.60
N LEU A 139 -8.66 4.94 6.23
CA LEU A 139 -7.98 4.79 4.94
C LEU A 139 -8.87 4.09 3.93
N LYS A 140 -9.00 4.68 2.75
CA LYS A 140 -9.58 4.04 1.59
C LYS A 140 -8.47 3.62 0.65
N ILE A 141 -8.50 2.34 0.28
CA ILE A 141 -7.56 1.74 -0.66
C ILE A 141 -8.36 1.17 -1.84
N VAL A 142 -8.00 1.59 -3.05
CA VAL A 142 -8.59 1.09 -4.29
C VAL A 142 -7.48 0.43 -5.10
N TYR A 143 -7.72 -0.79 -5.57
CA TYR A 143 -6.77 -1.54 -6.40
C TYR A 143 -7.30 -1.72 -7.82
N LEU A 144 -6.39 -1.69 -8.79
CA LEU A 144 -6.60 -2.10 -10.17
C LEU A 144 -5.47 -3.05 -10.58
N ALA A 145 -5.79 -4.29 -10.89
CA ALA A 145 -4.85 -5.23 -11.49
C ALA A 145 -5.05 -5.29 -13.01
N GLN A 146 -3.96 -5.36 -13.75
CA GLN A 146 -3.94 -5.66 -15.18
C GLN A 146 -3.02 -6.85 -15.40
N ASN A 147 -3.56 -7.87 -16.07
CA ASN A 147 -2.80 -9.03 -16.49
C ASN A 147 -2.75 -9.09 -18.02
N THR A 148 -1.57 -9.39 -18.58
CA THR A 148 -1.36 -9.40 -20.04
C THR A 148 -1.16 -10.79 -20.63
N GLU A 149 -0.96 -11.81 -19.80
CA GLU A 149 -0.58 -13.17 -20.24
C GLU A 149 -1.74 -14.17 -20.20
N TYR A 150 -2.73 -13.98 -19.33
CA TYR A 150 -3.83 -14.91 -19.11
C TYR A 150 -5.17 -14.29 -19.50
N ASP A 151 -5.71 -14.71 -20.65
CA ASP A 151 -7.02 -14.32 -21.22
C ASP A 151 -8.24 -14.79 -20.37
N THR A 152 -8.01 -15.21 -19.13
CA THR A 152 -9.07 -15.56 -18.18
C THR A 152 -8.78 -14.89 -16.84
N PHE A 153 -9.15 -13.62 -16.75
CA PHE A 153 -9.22 -12.92 -15.47
C PHE A 153 -9.99 -13.74 -14.42
N PHE A 154 -9.48 -13.77 -13.20
CA PHE A 154 -10.15 -14.25 -11.98
C PHE A 154 -11.09 -15.45 -12.20
N HIS A 155 -10.55 -16.66 -12.37
CA HIS A 155 -11.36 -17.81 -11.97
C HIS A 155 -11.72 -17.64 -10.50
N PHE A 156 -12.85 -18.20 -10.06
CA PHE A 156 -13.49 -18.05 -8.74
C PHE A 156 -12.63 -18.50 -7.54
N ALA A 157 -11.36 -18.10 -7.46
CA ALA A 157 -10.48 -18.26 -6.33
C ALA A 157 -10.65 -17.07 -5.38
N SER A 158 -10.60 -17.36 -4.08
CA SER A 158 -10.43 -16.34 -3.06
C SER A 158 -9.17 -15.55 -3.36
N GLN A 159 -9.29 -14.23 -3.47
CA GLN A 159 -8.18 -13.29 -3.65
C GLN A 159 -7.81 -12.68 -2.30
N GLU A 160 -6.58 -12.23 -2.13
CA GLU A 160 -6.16 -11.52 -0.92
C GLU A 160 -6.18 -10.00 -1.18
N VAL A 161 -7.32 -9.36 -0.88
CA VAL A 161 -7.58 -7.96 -1.24
C VAL A 161 -8.19 -7.13 -0.10
N PRO A 162 -7.37 -6.38 0.66
CA PRO A 162 -5.93 -6.60 0.86
C PRO A 162 -5.66 -7.80 1.78
N CYS A 163 -4.48 -8.41 1.64
CA CYS A 163 -3.89 -9.28 2.64
C CYS A 163 -3.44 -8.47 3.86
N HIS A 164 -3.77 -8.95 5.06
CA HIS A 164 -3.27 -8.39 6.31
C HIS A 164 -3.03 -9.53 7.31
N TYR A 165 -1.82 -9.60 7.85
CA TYR A 165 -1.49 -10.51 8.94
C TYR A 165 -1.82 -9.85 10.28
N GLY A 166 -2.82 -10.42 10.96
CA GLY A 166 -3.29 -9.85 12.21
C GLY A 166 -2.21 -9.81 13.29
N LEU A 167 -2.00 -8.64 13.86
CA LEU A 167 -1.18 -8.42 15.05
C LEU A 167 -1.83 -9.00 16.32
N PRO A 168 -1.02 -9.58 17.23
CA PRO A 168 -1.50 -10.30 18.41
C PRO A 168 -2.13 -9.41 19.49
N ASN A 169 -1.90 -8.09 19.44
CA ASN A 169 -2.48 -7.10 20.36
C ASN A 169 -3.95 -6.79 20.04
N PHE A 170 -4.45 -7.05 18.83
CA PHE A 170 -5.86 -6.86 18.50
C PHE A 170 -6.69 -8.10 18.81
N LYS A 171 -7.74 -7.89 19.61
CA LYS A 171 -8.69 -8.93 19.98
C LYS A 171 -9.77 -9.18 18.91
N TYR A 172 -10.01 -8.19 18.05
CA TYR A 172 -11.10 -8.23 17.06
C TYR A 172 -10.61 -7.72 15.72
N TYR A 173 -10.94 -8.46 14.66
CA TYR A 173 -10.83 -8.03 13.28
C TYR A 173 -12.25 -7.97 12.72
N VAL A 174 -12.68 -6.79 12.31
CA VAL A 174 -14.02 -6.57 11.78
C VAL A 174 -13.91 -6.33 10.29
N LEU A 175 -14.40 -7.27 9.48
CA LEU A 175 -14.54 -7.09 8.05
C LEU A 175 -15.91 -6.47 7.76
N TYR A 176 -15.93 -5.25 7.20
CA TYR A 176 -17.14 -4.64 6.68
C TYR A 176 -17.24 -4.92 5.17
N GLY A 177 -17.90 -6.01 4.80
CA GLY A 177 -18.10 -6.40 3.40
C GLY A 177 -19.20 -5.59 2.72
N GLY A 178 -19.11 -4.25 2.74
CA GLY A 178 -20.16 -3.31 2.34
C GLY A 178 -20.99 -3.73 1.12
N PHE A 179 -22.29 -3.37 1.12
CA PHE A 179 -23.22 -3.72 0.05
C PHE A 179 -22.77 -3.17 -1.31
N SER A 180 -22.65 -4.06 -2.30
CA SER A 180 -22.45 -3.74 -3.72
C SER A 180 -23.62 -2.96 -4.32
#